data_AF-F0FAC0-F1
#
_entry.id   AF-F0FAC0-F1
#
_cell.length_a   1.000
_cell.length_b   1.000
_cell.length_c   1.000
_cell.angle_alpha   90.00
_cell.angle_beta   90.00
_cell.angle_gamma   90.00
#
_symmetry.space_group_name_H-M   'P 1'
#
loop_
_entity.id
_entity.type
_entity.pdbx_description
1 polymer ?
#
loop_
_entity_poly.entity_id
_entity_poly.type
_entity_poly.pdbx_seq_one_letter_code
_entity_poly.pdbx_strand_id
1 'polypeptide(L)' 'MKKNQSQVQGKETTLGERPIRIYIYEALNRLIHATGKAKNASYDMAMTFGRMSEPLT' A
#
# COMPACT_ATOMS: atom_id res chain seq x y z
N MET A 1 -38.04 26.32 2.37
CA MET A 1 -37.72 25.49 3.55
C MET A 1 -36.26 25.05 3.45
N LYS A 2 -35.48 25.28 4.51
CA LYS A 2 -34.06 24.90 4.62
C LYS A 2 -33.90 23.44 5.03
N LYS A 3 -32.71 22.90 4.72
CA LYS A 3 -31.84 21.91 5.41
C LYS A 3 -31.48 20.76 4.46
N ASN A 4 -30.27 20.20 4.41
CA ASN A 4 -28.92 20.48 4.87
C ASN A 4 -28.12 19.27 4.34
N GLN A 5 -27.04 19.46 3.59
CA GLN A 5 -26.01 18.43 3.52
C GLN A 5 -24.65 19.10 3.63
N SER A 6 -23.94 18.67 4.67
CA SER A 6 -22.74 19.24 5.24
C SER A 6 -21.63 19.39 4.20
N GLN A 7 -21.05 20.59 4.12
CA GLN A 7 -19.72 20.74 3.54
C GLN A 7 -18.76 19.93 4.41
N VAL A 8 -18.34 18.76 3.92
CA VAL A 8 -17.19 18.06 4.48
C VAL A 8 -15.99 18.90 4.11
N GLN A 9 -15.57 19.77 5.03
CA GLN A 9 -14.31 20.48 4.93
C GLN A 9 -13.18 19.48 5.19
N GLY A 10 -12.85 18.70 4.16
CA GLY A 10 -11.61 17.94 4.14
C GLY A 10 -10.47 18.95 4.12
N LYS A 11 -9.76 19.10 5.25
CA LYS A 11 -8.47 19.77 5.27
C LYS A 11 -7.60 19.11 4.20
N GLU A 12 -7.26 19.84 3.14
CA GLU A 12 -6.14 19.46 2.28
C GLU A 12 -4.87 19.54 3.12
N THR A 13 -4.49 18.43 3.72
CA THR A 13 -3.10 18.25 4.15
C THR A 13 -2.31 18.05 2.87
N THR A 14 -1.43 18.98 2.52
CA THR A 14 -0.43 18.81 1.47
C THR A 14 0.19 17.43 1.65
N LEU A 15 -0.12 16.50 0.74
CA LEU A 15 0.37 15.13 0.81
C LEU A 15 1.89 15.23 0.65
N GLY A 16 2.60 15.19 1.78
CA GLY A 16 4.06 15.12 1.80
C GLY A 16 4.55 14.01 0.88
N GLU A 17 5.82 14.12 0.48
CA GLU A 17 6.48 13.20 -0.46
C GLU A 17 5.91 11.78 -0.42
N ARG A 18 5.25 11.38 -1.51
CA ARG A 18 4.60 10.07 -1.56
C ARG A 18 5.69 9.01 -1.56
N PRO A 19 5.67 8.07 -0.60
CA PRO A 19 6.64 6.98 -0.57
C PRO A 19 6.60 6.18 -1.87
N ILE A 20 7.75 6.05 -2.53
CA ILE A 20 7.88 5.27 -3.78
C ILE A 20 7.70 3.79 -3.45
N ARG A 21 6.85 3.10 -4.22
CA ARG A 21 6.59 1.66 -4.13
C ARG A 21 6.71 1.06 -5.53
N ILE A 22 7.47 -0.02 -5.65
CA ILE A 22 7.68 -0.76 -6.89
C ILE A 22 7.17 -2.17 -6.68
N TYR A 23 6.31 -2.62 -7.59
CA TYR A 23 5.72 -3.95 -7.59
C TYR A 23 6.09 -4.66 -8.88
N ILE A 24 6.69 -5.84 -8.78
CA ILE A 24 7.02 -6.69 -9.92
C ILE A 24 6.08 -7.89 -9.92
N TYR A 25 5.48 -8.14 -11.07
CA TYR A 25 4.53 -9.23 -11.26
C TYR A 25 5.06 -10.23 -12.30
N GLU A 26 4.77 -11.51 -12.13
CA GLU A 26 4.98 -12.56 -13.14
C GLU A 26 3.73 -12.74 -14.03
N ALA A 27 3.75 -13.77 -14.89
CA ALA A 27 2.60 -14.16 -15.69
C ALA A 27 1.37 -14.40 -14.78
N LEU A 28 0.18 -13.97 -15.24
CA LEU A 28 -1.08 -13.99 -14.48
C LEU A 28 -1.22 -12.91 -13.39
N ASN A 29 -0.49 -11.79 -13.46
CA ASN A 29 -0.59 -10.68 -12.49
C ASN A 29 -0.30 -11.12 -11.04
N ARG A 30 0.61 -12.08 -10.86
CA ARG A 30 1.02 -12.54 -9.53
C ARG A 30 2.19 -11.71 -9.04
N LEU A 31 2.07 -11.10 -7.86
CA LEU A 31 3.13 -10.29 -7.28
C LEU A 31 4.30 -11.19 -6.86
N ILE A 32 5.50 -10.94 -7.38
CA ILE A 32 6.72 -11.69 -7.04
C ILE A 32 7.71 -10.86 -6.23
N HIS A 33 7.64 -9.53 -6.31
CA HIS A 33 8.58 -8.66 -5.62
C HIS A 33 7.95 -7.31 -5.30
N ALA A 34 8.18 -6.85 -4.07
CA ALA A 34 7.74 -5.54 -3.62
C ALA A 34 8.92 -4.83 -2.95
N THR A 35 9.25 -3.64 -3.44
CA THR A 35 10.23 -2.76 -2.81
C THR A 35 9.63 -1.39 -2.57
N GLY A 36 10.11 -0.70 -1.55
CA GLY A 36 9.68 0.66 -1.33
C GLY A 36 10.35 1.34 -0.16
N LYS A 37 10.15 2.66 -0.11
CA LYS A 37 10.62 3.50 0.99
C LYS A 37 9.42 3.93 1.82
N ALA A 38 9.45 3.65 3.11
CA ALA A 38 8.59 4.25 4.11
C ALA A 38 9.31 5.48 4.72
N LYS A 39 8.59 6.24 5.56
CA LYS A 39 9.08 7.49 6.14
C LYS A 39 10.46 7.36 6.82
N ASN A 40 10.73 6.24 7.48
CA ASN A 40 11.96 5.99 8.25
C ASN A 40 12.64 4.65 7.92
N ALA A 41 12.21 3.96 6.86
CA ALA A 41 12.68 2.61 6.57
C ALA A 41 12.54 2.29 5.09
N SER A 42 13.29 1.32 4.60
CA SER A 42 13.09 0.72 3.27
C SER A 42 12.75 -0.75 3.45
N TYR A 43 11.98 -1.31 2.52
CA TYR A 43 11.71 -2.74 2.47
C TYR A 43 12.04 -3.28 1.08
N ASP A 44 12.45 -4.54 1.07
CA ASP A 44 12.68 -5.35 -0.11
C ASP A 44 12.16 -6.76 0.22
N MET A 45 11.06 -7.15 -0.43
CA MET A 45 10.32 -8.37 -0.13
C MET A 45 10.09 -9.18 -1.40
N ALA A 46 10.67 -10.38 -1.47
CA ALA A 46 10.33 -11.39 -2.46
C ALA A 46 9.12 -12.21 -1.99
N MET A 47 8.12 -12.36 -2.85
CA MET A 47 6.91 -13.14 -2.56
C MET A 47 7.09 -14.55 -3.11
N THR A 48 6.98 -15.56 -2.24
CA THR A 48 6.99 -16.96 -2.66
C THR A 48 5.58 -17.53 -2.61
N PHE A 49 5.15 -18.15 -3.71
CA PHE A 49 3.85 -18.83 -3.77
C PHE A 49 4.04 -20.30 -3.38
N GLY A 50 3.89 -20.60 -2.09
CA GLY A 50 3.91 -21.96 -1.55
C GLY A 50 2.60 -22.32 -0.87
N ARG A 51 2.41 -23.60 -0.48
CA ARG A 51 1.36 -23.91 0.51
C ARG A 51 1.76 -23.21 1.81
N MET A 52 0.89 -22.38 2.37
CA MET A 52 1.08 -21.88 3.73
C MET A 52 0.89 -23.06 4.70
N SER A 53 1.89 -23.91 4.81
CA SER A 53 1.96 -25.00 5.78
C SER A 53 2.92 -24.55 6.87
N GLU A 54 2.39 -23.74 7.79
CA GLU A 54 2.68 -23.74 9.23
C GLU A 54 2.26 -22.38 9.81
N PRO A 55 1.41 -22.37 10.85
CA PRO A 55 1.10 -21.13 11.55
C PRO A 55 2.34 -20.62 12.27
N LEU A 56 2.55 -19.31 12.24
CA LEU A 56 3.51 -18.62 13.10
C LEU A 56 3.04 -18.79 14.55
N THR A 57 3.49 -19.84 15.21
CA THR A 57 3.27 -20.12 16.64
C THR A 57 4.60 -20.16 17.36
#